data_AF-A0A660WSF5-F1
#
_entry.id   AF-A0A660WSF5-F1
#
_cell.length_a   1.000
_cell.length_b   1.000
_cell.length_c   1.000
_cell.angle_alpha   90.00
_cell.angle_beta   90.00
_cell.angle_gamma   90.00
#
_symmetry.space_group_name_H-M   'P 1'
#
loop_
_entity.id
_entity.type
_entity.pdbx_description
1 polymer ?
#
loop_
_entity_poly.entity_id
_entity_poly.type
_entity_poly.pdbx_seq_one_letter_code
_entity_poly.pdbx_strand_id
1 'polypeptide(L)'
;MKEIIILILLFVTLGYNFSFARAPAGEIERAEEILEKERILRKRLKKAKKFFIRKIVVEGVSLLEPEEIESIILPFQKHWLTEKEIFEITDLIIQAYEEKEYWEAGVEISYQVKGDTLFIQIKEKTKTEKEIELKNSHKKDKVSGRR
;
A
#
# COMPACT_ATOMS: atom_id res chain seq x y z
N MET A 1 -20.97 -65.89 -3.74
CA MET A 1 -20.77 -64.83 -4.76
C MET A 1 -20.83 -63.42 -4.18
N LYS A 2 -21.82 -63.06 -3.33
CA LYS A 2 -21.92 -61.72 -2.73
C LYS A 2 -20.73 -61.33 -1.83
N GLU A 3 -20.18 -62.29 -1.08
CA GLU A 3 -19.05 -62.04 -0.16
C GLU A 3 -17.74 -61.69 -0.88
N ILE A 4 -17.49 -62.28 -2.05
CA ILE A 4 -16.31 -62.00 -2.88
C ILE A 4 -16.37 -60.56 -3.44
N ILE A 5 -17.58 -60.11 -3.83
CA ILE A 5 -17.79 -58.76 -4.36
C ILE A 5 -17.51 -57.71 -3.27
N ILE A 6 -17.93 -57.96 -2.03
CA ILE A 6 -17.69 -57.04 -0.90
C ILE A 6 -16.18 -56.93 -0.59
N LEU A 7 -15.45 -58.04 -0.68
CA LEU A 7 -14.01 -58.09 -0.40
C LEU A 7 -13.19 -57.34 -1.46
N ILE A 8 -13.60 -57.42 -2.72
CA ILE A 8 -13.02 -56.63 -3.82
C ILE A 8 -13.34 -55.13 -3.63
N LEU A 9 -14.58 -54.80 -3.23
CA LEU A 9 -14.98 -53.41 -3.00
C LEU A 9 -14.20 -52.77 -1.85
N LEU A 10 -13.91 -53.54 -0.80
CA LEU A 10 -13.09 -53.11 0.34
C LEU A 10 -11.63 -52.86 -0.09
N PHE A 11 -11.09 -53.70 -0.97
CA PHE A 11 -9.71 -53.56 -1.46
C PHE A 11 -9.55 -52.34 -2.38
N VAL A 12 -10.56 -52.04 -3.20
CA VAL A 12 -10.57 -50.85 -4.06
C VAL A 12 -10.63 -49.58 -3.21
N THR A 13 -11.47 -49.50 -2.18
CA THR A 13 -11.57 -48.29 -1.33
C THR A 13 -10.34 -48.07 -0.43
N LEU A 14 -9.66 -49.13 0.00
CA LEU A 14 -8.39 -49.03 0.73
C LEU A 14 -7.23 -48.55 -0.16
N GLY A 15 -7.19 -48.94 -1.44
CA GLY A 15 -6.16 -48.52 -2.39
C GLY A 15 -6.21 -47.03 -2.76
N TYR A 16 -7.41 -46.42 -2.78
CA TYR A 16 -7.56 -44.99 -3.13
C TYR A 16 -7.02 -44.02 -2.08
N ASN A 17 -6.92 -44.42 -0.82
CA ASN A 17 -6.45 -43.52 0.26
C ASN A 17 -4.92 -43.44 0.37
N PHE A 18 -4.17 -44.33 -0.28
CA PHE A 18 -2.70 -44.38 -0.16
C PHE A 18 -1.94 -43.60 -1.25
N SER A 19 -2.63 -43.10 -2.28
CA SER A 19 -2.03 -42.22 -3.29
C SER A 19 -2.05 -40.76 -2.86
N PHE A 20 -1.58 -40.47 -1.64
CA PHE A 20 -1.12 -39.12 -1.34
C PHE A 20 0.26 -38.95 -1.95
N ALA A 21 0.34 -38.13 -3.01
CA ALA A 21 1.57 -37.72 -3.66
C ALA A 21 2.52 -37.07 -2.63
N ARG A 22 3.37 -37.89 -2.01
CA ARG A 22 4.44 -37.44 -1.13
C ARG A 22 5.49 -36.80 -2.03
N ALA A 23 5.56 -35.47 -2.02
CA ALA A 23 6.61 -34.75 -2.72
C ALA A 23 7.98 -35.34 -2.31
N PRO A 24 8.90 -35.58 -3.25
CA PRO A 24 10.22 -36.12 -2.95
C PRO A 24 10.93 -35.19 -1.96
N ALA A 25 11.66 -35.76 -0.99
CA ALA A 25 12.26 -35.00 0.11
C ALA A 25 13.14 -33.81 -0.35
N GLY A 26 13.79 -33.94 -1.51
CA GLY A 26 14.60 -32.88 -2.11
C GLY A 26 13.80 -31.70 -2.70
N GLU A 27 12.50 -31.85 -2.99
CA GLU A 27 11.63 -30.73 -3.37
C GLU A 27 11.16 -29.95 -2.14
N ILE A 28 10.90 -30.64 -1.03
CA ILE A 28 10.51 -30.03 0.24
C ILE A 28 11.66 -29.20 0.81
N GLU A 29 12.88 -29.73 0.80
CA GLU A 29 14.08 -29.02 1.30
C GLU A 29 14.38 -27.75 0.49
N ARG A 30 14.23 -27.81 -0.84
CA ARG A 30 14.37 -26.62 -1.72
C ARG A 30 13.27 -25.60 -1.48
N ALA A 31 12.02 -26.04 -1.28
CA ALA A 31 10.90 -25.15 -0.99
C ALA A 31 11.10 -24.43 0.35
N GLU A 32 11.60 -25.13 1.36
CA GLU A 32 11.96 -24.55 2.66
C GLU A 32 13.11 -23.55 2.55
N GLU A 33 14.16 -23.87 1.78
CA GLU A 33 15.29 -22.96 1.54
C GLU A 33 14.84 -21.66 0.83
N ILE A 34 13.94 -21.79 -0.16
CA ILE A 34 13.35 -20.63 -0.86
C ILE A 34 12.52 -19.78 0.09
N LEU A 35 11.67 -20.40 0.92
CA LEU A 35 10.85 -19.70 1.92
C LEU A 35 11.70 -18.98 2.96
N GLU A 36 12.81 -19.59 3.40
CA GLU A 36 13.71 -18.99 4.38
C GLU A 36 14.48 -17.81 3.78
N LYS A 37 14.96 -17.94 2.53
CA LYS A 37 15.56 -16.81 1.77
C LYS A 37 14.56 -15.67 1.58
N GLU A 38 13.30 -15.97 1.26
CA GLU A 38 12.25 -14.97 1.12
C GLU A 38 11.94 -14.26 2.45
N ARG A 39 11.89 -15.01 3.57
CA ARG A 39 11.75 -14.42 4.92
C ARG A 39 12.91 -13.50 5.27
N ILE A 40 14.14 -13.89 4.96
CA ILE A 40 15.34 -13.08 5.23
C ILE A 40 15.32 -11.81 4.37
N LEU A 41 14.94 -11.91 3.09
CA LEU A 41 14.77 -10.75 2.21
C LEU A 41 13.69 -9.79 2.73
N ARG A 42 12.54 -10.31 3.16
CA ARG A 42 11.46 -9.52 3.79
C ARG A 42 11.91 -8.86 5.10
N LYS A 43 12.71 -9.55 5.94
CA LYS A 43 13.29 -8.97 7.17
C LYS A 43 14.32 -7.87 6.87
N ARG A 44 15.14 -8.03 5.82
CA ARG A 44 16.11 -7.01 5.38
C ARG A 44 15.42 -5.77 4.80
N LEU A 45 14.33 -5.95 4.04
CA LEU A 45 13.45 -4.86 3.60
C LEU A 45 12.79 -4.13 4.78
N LYS A 46 12.47 -4.85 5.87
CA LYS A 46 11.87 -4.26 7.08
C LYS A 46 12.82 -3.43 7.96
N LYS A 47 14.11 -3.31 7.63
CA LYS A 47 14.96 -2.25 8.23
C LYS A 47 14.52 -0.92 7.62
N ALA A 48 13.39 -0.40 8.10
CA ALA A 48 12.85 0.88 7.69
C ALA A 48 13.90 1.95 7.92
N LYS A 49 14.26 2.68 6.87
CA LYS A 49 15.10 3.87 6.99
C LYS A 49 14.39 4.83 7.93
N LYS A 50 15.08 5.24 8.99
CA LYS A 50 14.61 6.25 9.92
C LYS A 50 15.26 7.58 9.55
N PHE A 51 14.46 8.63 9.51
CA PHE A 51 14.87 10.00 9.25
C PHE A 51 14.63 10.79 10.52
N PHE A 52 15.63 11.52 11.00
CA PHE A 52 15.42 12.44 12.11
C PHE A 52 14.80 13.72 11.55
N ILE A 53 13.56 14.01 11.92
CA ILE A 53 12.83 15.18 11.43
C ILE A 53 12.80 16.24 12.52
N ARG A 54 13.59 17.30 12.34
CA ARG A 54 13.65 18.46 13.25
C ARG A 54 12.49 19.42 13.02
N LYS A 55 12.10 19.61 11.76
CA LYS A 55 11.07 20.56 11.34
C LYS A 55 10.18 19.95 10.27
N ILE A 56 8.88 20.19 10.38
CA ILE A 56 7.89 19.86 9.34
C ILE A 56 7.37 21.18 8.78
N VAL A 57 7.38 21.31 7.46
CA VAL A 57 6.87 22.48 6.73
C VAL A 57 5.75 22.00 5.83
N VAL A 58 4.55 22.54 6.03
CA VAL A 58 3.38 22.25 5.19
C VAL A 58 3.08 23.47 4.34
N GLU A 59 3.04 23.30 3.03
CA GLU A 59 2.79 24.35 2.05
C GLU A 59 1.56 24.03 1.19
N GLY A 60 0.88 25.07 0.72
CA GLY A 60 -0.28 24.92 -0.18
C GLY A 60 -1.59 24.60 0.52
N VAL A 61 -1.68 24.86 1.82
CA VAL A 61 -2.92 24.76 2.59
C VAL A 61 -3.64 26.10 2.57
N SER A 62 -4.85 26.12 2.03
CA SER A 62 -5.69 27.31 2.04
C SER A 62 -7.03 27.09 2.73
N LEU A 63 -7.47 25.83 2.85
CA LEU A 63 -8.77 25.47 3.42
C LEU A 63 -8.73 25.11 4.91
N LEU A 64 -7.59 24.68 5.46
CA LEU A 64 -7.44 24.37 6.89
C LEU A 64 -6.80 25.55 7.63
N GLU A 65 -7.15 25.69 8.91
CA GLU A 65 -6.54 26.71 9.75
C GLU A 65 -5.10 26.32 10.13
N PRO A 66 -4.17 27.29 10.26
CA PRO A 66 -2.78 26.99 10.63
C PRO A 66 -2.65 26.21 11.94
N GLU A 67 -3.54 26.48 12.91
CA GLU A 67 -3.58 25.83 14.22
C GLU A 67 -3.92 24.33 14.11
N GLU A 68 -4.80 23.96 13.18
CA GLU A 68 -5.19 22.57 12.94
C GLU A 68 -4.01 21.79 12.37
N ILE A 69 -3.30 22.36 11.40
CA ILE A 69 -2.08 21.75 10.83
C ILE A 69 -1.01 21.61 11.91
N GLU A 70 -0.81 22.66 12.71
CA GLU A 70 0.20 22.64 13.77
C GLU A 70 -0.08 21.53 14.79
N SER A 71 -1.35 21.32 15.16
CA SER A 71 -1.77 20.26 16.06
C SER A 71 -1.47 18.86 15.52
N ILE A 72 -1.56 18.66 14.20
CA ILE A 72 -1.28 17.38 13.52
C ILE A 72 0.23 17.13 13.46
N ILE A 73 1.04 18.15 13.15
CA ILE A 73 2.49 17.97 12.92
C ILE A 73 3.33 17.98 14.20
N LEU A 74 2.87 18.68 15.26
CA LEU A 74 3.63 18.84 16.51
C LEU A 74 4.09 17.51 17.14
N PRO A 75 3.26 16.46 17.23
CA PRO A 75 3.67 15.17 17.79
C PRO A 75 4.84 14.51 17.05
N PHE A 76 5.02 14.83 15.77
CA PHE A 76 6.00 14.19 14.90
C PHE A 76 7.29 15.01 14.75
N GLN A 77 7.32 16.26 15.23
CA GLN A 77 8.54 17.07 15.23
C GLN A 77 9.56 16.59 16.26
N LYS A 78 10.84 16.70 15.91
CA LYS A 78 12.00 16.30 16.75
C LYS A 78 12.04 14.79 17.06
N HIS A 79 11.42 13.98 16.21
CA HIS A 79 11.38 12.52 16.35
C HIS A 79 12.07 11.82 15.16
N TRP A 80 12.45 10.57 15.40
CA TRP A 80 12.91 9.67 14.34
C TRP A 80 11.71 9.05 13.65
N LEU A 81 11.43 9.48 12.42
CA LEU A 81 10.31 9.02 11.63
C LEU A 81 10.74 7.99 10.59
N THR A 82 9.95 6.95 10.44
CA THR A 82 9.97 6.00 9.36
C THR A 82 9.09 6.49 8.22
N GLU A 83 9.26 5.91 7.05
CA GLU A 83 8.37 6.16 5.90
C GLU A 83 6.90 5.97 6.26
N LYS A 84 6.58 4.97 7.10
CA LYS A 84 5.21 4.72 7.59
C LYS A 84 4.66 5.87 8.41
N GLU A 85 5.44 6.38 9.35
CA GLU A 85 5.03 7.52 10.19
C GLU A 85 4.87 8.79 9.33
N ILE A 86 5.66 8.95 8.26
CA ILE A 86 5.48 10.05 7.30
C ILE A 86 4.14 9.90 6.55
N PHE A 87 3.78 8.67 6.14
CA PHE A 87 2.47 8.40 5.54
C PHE A 87 1.32 8.64 6.53
N GLU A 88 1.48 8.29 7.80
CA GLU A 88 0.48 8.57 8.84
C GLU A 88 0.23 10.07 9.00
N ILE A 89 1.27 10.91 8.93
CA ILE A 89 1.11 12.38 8.95
C ILE A 89 0.26 12.83 7.75
N THR A 90 0.54 12.30 6.56
CA THR A 90 -0.23 12.68 5.37
C THR A 90 -1.68 12.22 5.45
N ASP A 91 -1.95 11.03 6.00
CA ASP A 91 -3.31 10.52 6.19
C ASP A 91 -4.10 11.36 7.21
N LEU A 92 -3.46 11.76 8.32
CA LEU A 92 -4.08 12.65 9.31
C LEU A 92 -4.46 14.01 8.72
N ILE A 93 -3.61 14.54 7.84
CA ILE A 93 -3.92 15.78 7.12
C ILE A 93 -5.14 15.55 6.21
N ILE A 94 -5.19 14.46 5.44
CA ILE A 94 -6.35 14.13 4.58
C ILE A 94 -7.62 14.02 5.42
N GLN A 95 -7.54 13.33 6.56
CA GLN A 95 -8.68 13.17 7.47
C GLN A 95 -9.20 14.53 7.98
N ALA A 96 -8.32 15.49 8.28
CA ALA A 96 -8.73 16.84 8.64
C ALA A 96 -9.49 17.56 7.51
N TYR A 97 -9.12 17.34 6.25
CA TYR A 97 -9.89 17.83 5.10
C TYR A 97 -11.25 17.12 4.96
N GLU A 98 -11.32 15.82 5.25
CA GLU A 98 -12.56 15.04 5.20
C GLU A 98 -13.56 15.47 6.28
N GLU A 99 -13.10 15.70 7.51
CA GLU A 99 -13.92 16.15 8.64
C GLU A 99 -14.58 17.51 8.39
N LYS A 100 -13.95 18.35 7.56
CA LYS A 100 -14.46 19.66 7.15
C LYS A 100 -15.27 19.63 5.85
N GLU A 101 -15.54 18.44 5.32
CA GLU A 101 -16.27 18.21 4.06
C GLU A 101 -15.59 18.80 2.81
N TYR A 102 -14.27 19.04 2.84
CA TYR A 102 -13.52 19.60 1.71
C TYR A 102 -13.10 18.55 0.65
N TRP A 103 -13.62 17.32 0.73
CA TRP A 103 -13.31 16.21 -0.20
C TRP A 103 -13.59 16.54 -1.68
N GLU A 104 -14.50 17.47 -1.95
CA GLU A 104 -14.79 17.93 -3.31
C GLU A 104 -13.62 18.65 -3.97
N ALA A 105 -12.71 19.24 -3.18
CA ALA A 105 -11.54 19.99 -3.65
C ALA A 105 -10.41 19.10 -4.18
N GLY A 106 -10.52 17.77 -4.16
CA GLY A 106 -9.53 16.86 -4.76
C GLY A 106 -8.09 17.20 -4.33
N VAL A 107 -7.74 16.78 -3.12
CA VAL A 107 -6.45 17.13 -2.50
C VAL A 107 -5.37 16.17 -2.98
N GLU A 108 -4.28 16.72 -3.52
CA GLU A 108 -3.08 15.96 -3.87
C GLU A 108 -1.95 16.33 -2.91
N ILE A 109 -1.48 15.34 -2.13
CA ILE A 109 -0.39 15.54 -1.16
C ILE A 109 0.87 14.88 -1.69
N SER A 110 1.97 15.63 -1.65
CA SER A 110 3.31 15.14 -1.94
C SER A 110 4.24 15.50 -0.80
N TYR A 111 5.25 14.66 -0.53
CA TYR A 111 6.23 14.92 0.51
C TYR A 111 7.65 14.75 0.01
N GLN A 112 8.57 15.51 0.60
CA GLN A 112 10.00 15.40 0.33
C GLN A 112 10.79 15.60 1.63
N VAL A 113 11.68 14.66 1.95
CA VAL A 113 12.63 14.79 3.06
C VAL A 113 13.93 15.40 2.53
N LYS A 114 14.29 16.59 3.02
CA LYS A 114 15.58 17.24 2.73
C LYS A 114 16.33 17.45 4.04
N GLY A 115 17.37 16.65 4.27
CA GLY A 115 18.14 16.69 5.51
C GLY A 115 17.29 16.29 6.71
N ASP A 116 17.13 17.22 7.66
CA ASP A 116 16.31 17.07 8.87
C ASP A 116 14.92 17.73 8.75
N THR A 117 14.54 18.17 7.54
CA THR A 117 13.27 18.86 7.31
C THR A 117 12.36 18.04 6.39
N LEU A 118 11.13 17.81 6.84
CA LEU A 118 10.06 17.20 6.05
C LEU A 118 9.22 18.31 5.41
N PHE A 119 9.21 18.36 4.08
CA PHE A 119 8.37 19.25 3.30
C PHE A 119 7.14 18.48 2.84
N ILE A 120 5.95 18.99 3.17
CA ILE A 120 4.66 18.45 2.72
C ILE A 120 4.03 19.53 1.86
N GLN A 121 3.77 19.21 0.60
CA GLN A 121 3.11 20.11 -0.34
C GLN A 121 1.72 19.57 -0.64
N ILE A 122 0.72 20.41 -0.38
CA ILE A 122 -0.68 20.14 -0.64
C ILE A 122 -1.11 20.94 -1.87
N LYS A 123 -1.78 20.30 -2.81
CA LYS A 123 -2.43 20.94 -3.95
C LYS A 123 -3.92 20.70 -3.86
N GLU A 124 -4.67 21.78 -3.69
CA GLU A 124 -6.13 21.78 -3.66
C GLU A 124 -6.65 22.05 -5.09
N LYS A 125 -7.24 21.04 -5.75
CA LYS A 125 -7.81 21.18 -7.09
C LYS A 125 -9.20 21.85 -7.02
N THR A 126 -9.31 23.09 -7.48
CA THR A 126 -10.64 23.72 -7.63
C THR A 126 -11.49 23.02 -8.71
N LYS A 127 -12.83 23.07 -8.56
CA LYS A 127 -13.83 22.45 -9.48
C LYS A 127 -13.56 22.72 -10.97
N THR A 128 -12.93 23.85 -11.29
CA THR A 128 -12.61 24.28 -12.66
C THR A 128 -11.53 23.43 -13.33
N GLU A 129 -10.58 22.85 -12.58
CA GLU A 129 -9.49 22.03 -13.14
C GLU A 129 -9.92 20.59 -13.42
N LYS A 130 -10.85 20.05 -12.61
CA LYS A 130 -11.45 18.72 -12.84
C LYS A 130 -12.19 18.67 -14.19
N GLU A 131 -12.88 19.74 -14.59
CA GLU A 131 -13.53 19.82 -15.91
C GLU A 131 -12.53 19.89 -17.08
N ILE A 132 -11.36 20.50 -16.89
CA ILE A 132 -10.34 20.66 -17.92
C ILE A 132 -9.59 19.31 -18.16
N GLU A 133 -9.32 18.53 -17.11
CA GLU A 133 -8.76 17.17 -17.23
C GLU A 133 -9.73 16.20 -17.92
N LEU A 134 -11.03 16.25 -17.58
CA LEU A 134 -12.08 15.44 -18.22
C LEU A 134 -12.20 15.72 -19.73
N LYS A 135 -12.16 17.00 -20.14
CA LYS A 135 -12.23 17.40 -21.56
C LYS A 135 -10.98 17.00 -22.36
N ASN A 136 -9.81 16.93 -21.72
CA ASN A 136 -8.57 16.54 -22.38
C ASN A 136 -8.41 15.02 -22.55
N SER A 137 -9.00 14.19 -21.68
CA SER A 137 -9.04 12.73 -21.87
C SER A 137 -9.89 12.34 -23.10
N HIS A 138 -11.05 12.97 -23.27
CA HIS A 138 -11.98 12.70 -24.38
C HIS A 138 -11.46 13.13 -25.77
N LYS A 139 -10.40 13.93 -25.84
CA LYS A 139 -9.79 14.38 -27.11
C LYS A 139 -8.70 13.44 -27.62
N LYS A 140 -8.10 12.60 -26.76
CA LYS A 140 -7.07 11.62 -27.18
C LYS A 140 -7.65 10.41 -27.92
N ASP A 141 -8.87 10.00 -27.57
CA ASP A 141 -9.50 8.82 -28.21
C ASP A 141 -9.97 9.10 -29.65
N LYS A 142 -10.16 10.37 -30.04
CA LYS A 142 -10.58 10.72 -31.41
C LYS A 142 -9.44 10.91 -32.42
N VAL A 143 -8.17 10.92 -31.99
CA VAL A 143 -7.03 11.14 -32.90
C VAL A 143 -6.33 9.84 -33.31
N SER A 144 -6.58 8.72 -32.61
CA SER A 144 -5.95 7.42 -32.90
C SER A 144 -6.66 6.56 -33.97
N GLY A 145 -7.61 7.13 -34.72
CA GLY A 145 -8.44 6.40 -35.71
C GLY A 145 -8.31 6.86 -37.16
N ARG A 146 -7.29 7.64 -37.52
CA ARG A 146 -6.99 7.98 -38.93
C ARG A 146 -5.53 7.68 -39.25
N ARG A 147 -5.24 6.42 -39.53
CA ARG A 147 -4.20 6.02 -40.48
C ARG A 147 -4.74 4.85 -41.29
#